data_AF-A0A954YP99-F1
#
_entry.id   AF-A0A954YP99-F1
#
_cell.length_a   1.000
_cell.length_b   1.000
_cell.length_c   1.000
_cell.angle_alpha   90.00
_cell.angle_beta   90.00
_cell.angle_gamma   90.00
#
_symmetry.space_group_name_H-M   'P 1'
#
loop_
_entity.id
_entity.type
_entity.pdbx_description
1 polymer ?
#
loop_
_entity_poly.entity_id
_entity_poly.type
_entity_poly.pdbx_seq_one_letter_code
_entity_poly.pdbx_strand_id
1 'polypeptide(L)'
;MHKSFGLGAMFGLALVASTAFAVPFELLTGVDEGRWPGPGRTVVPVAGGGNSQPGTFYDDDRLAGVGTQGPTITFIGTGQPLLGPNEFGALSFVFKRSSVPLGNGQFPYMGIDFLGGPLLDLDGNAGDATRSLIPVDGENAVVIPETTSIIDLAIDTDLGAVDLLTFDATGTSEGGPGVSWKVGNTVNVMAGTGPDTTETGPINPLIDTRLGFVTQHVALNGATNIWRIEDLGYEFWQDTLLDNSASADELGTFQFLGAFSGWYVKRDPITREFPTLTGAGIGQTPWPAVGTNGLGETFTTPPGFPAPTATITSGWPADMFDAPNNGGSGSTDLGSYFDNVVIPTVSPFSDGFVYLESIGFGINNSGDPVYLDSIGYDIVIIAQEEKSTDLWDYAGLQRCMSTPMAVECAPFDFDDDADIDSDDYVSFENLLTGPNA
;
A
#
# COMPACT_ATOMS: atom_id res chain seq x y z
N MET A 1 52.15 8.32 50.76
CA MET A 1 51.42 9.45 50.15
C MET A 1 51.95 9.65 48.74
N HIS A 2 51.04 10.01 47.83
CA HIS A 2 51.20 10.22 46.38
C HIS A 2 51.21 8.99 45.45
N LYS A 3 50.01 8.77 44.90
CA LYS A 3 49.63 8.04 43.68
C LYS A 3 49.83 8.94 42.45
N SER A 4 50.18 8.35 41.31
CA SER A 4 49.69 8.69 39.95
C SER A 4 50.15 7.58 38.99
N PHE A 5 49.26 6.68 38.56
CA PHE A 5 48.40 6.73 37.37
C PHE A 5 49.15 6.64 36.03
N GLY A 6 49.08 5.47 35.40
CA GLY A 6 49.51 5.22 34.03
C GLY A 6 48.40 4.49 33.26
N LEU A 7 47.68 5.27 32.45
CA LEU A 7 47.00 4.96 31.19
C LEU A 7 46.42 3.53 31.01
N GLY A 8 45.10 3.42 31.17
CA GLY A 8 44.32 2.33 30.59
C GLY A 8 44.06 2.61 29.12
N ALA A 9 44.35 1.63 28.25
CA ALA A 9 43.96 1.63 26.86
C ALA A 9 42.43 1.42 26.76
N MET A 10 41.71 2.44 26.32
CA MET A 10 40.34 2.28 25.82
C MET A 10 40.42 1.59 24.45
N PHE A 11 39.91 0.37 24.38
CA PHE A 11 39.48 -0.24 23.13
C PHE A 11 38.29 0.57 22.61
N GLY A 12 38.48 1.31 21.52
CA GLY A 12 37.38 1.91 20.76
C GLY A 12 36.65 0.80 20.03
N LEU A 13 35.46 0.45 20.49
CA LEU A 13 34.49 -0.30 19.69
C LEU A 13 34.01 0.65 18.59
N ALA A 14 34.42 0.41 17.34
CA ALA A 14 33.79 1.06 16.20
C ALA A 14 32.39 0.46 16.07
N LEU A 15 31.36 1.21 16.47
CA LEU A 15 29.98 0.96 16.07
C LEU A 15 29.94 1.19 14.56
N VAL A 16 29.92 0.10 13.80
CA VAL A 16 29.48 0.14 12.40
C VAL A 16 27.99 0.41 12.50
N ALA A 17 27.58 1.65 12.25
CA ALA A 17 26.18 1.96 12.02
C ALA A 17 25.81 1.28 10.70
N SER A 18 24.97 0.24 10.75
CA SER A 18 24.23 -0.20 9.58
C SER A 18 23.43 1.01 9.10
N THR A 19 23.71 1.48 7.89
CA THR A 19 22.83 2.44 7.24
C THR A 19 21.67 1.64 6.69
N ALA A 20 20.47 1.83 7.26
CA ALA A 20 19.25 1.37 6.63
C ALA A 20 19.17 2.00 5.23
N PHE A 21 19.11 1.17 4.20
CA PHE A 21 18.88 1.63 2.83
C PHE A 21 17.37 1.64 2.58
N ALA A 22 16.89 2.69 1.93
CA ALA A 22 15.55 2.72 1.37
C ALA A 22 15.45 1.60 0.34
N VAL A 23 14.43 0.75 0.47
CA VAL A 23 14.12 -0.25 -0.56
C VAL A 23 12.73 0.05 -1.11
N PRO A 24 12.61 0.27 -2.42
CA PRO A 24 11.30 0.40 -3.06
C PRO A 24 10.55 -0.94 -3.02
N PHE A 25 9.23 -0.87 -2.83
CA PHE A 25 8.35 -2.04 -2.93
C PHE A 25 7.27 -1.80 -3.98
N GLU A 26 7.15 -2.71 -4.95
CA GLU A 26 6.12 -2.68 -5.98
C GLU A 26 4.82 -3.30 -5.47
N LEU A 27 3.70 -2.60 -5.64
CA LEU A 27 2.38 -3.14 -5.28
C LEU A 27 2.05 -4.38 -6.11
N LEU A 28 1.67 -5.46 -5.43
CA LEU A 28 1.36 -6.73 -6.09
C LEU A 28 0.06 -6.64 -6.90
N THR A 29 0.17 -7.02 -8.17
CA THR A 29 -0.92 -7.09 -9.13
C THR A 29 -1.03 -8.49 -9.76
N GLY A 30 -2.03 -8.70 -10.64
CA GLY A 30 -2.18 -9.95 -11.40
C GLY A 30 -2.96 -11.05 -10.69
N VAL A 31 -3.48 -10.79 -9.48
CA VAL A 31 -4.44 -11.69 -8.83
C VAL A 31 -5.80 -11.55 -9.53
N ASP A 32 -6.20 -12.61 -10.25
CA ASP A 32 -7.42 -12.77 -11.07
C ASP A 32 -8.48 -11.69 -10.81
N GLU A 33 -8.63 -10.77 -11.77
CA GLU A 33 -9.54 -9.60 -11.75
C GLU A 33 -10.99 -9.93 -11.34
N GLY A 34 -11.40 -11.21 -11.46
CA GLY A 34 -12.70 -11.70 -11.06
C GLY A 34 -12.72 -12.58 -9.82
N ARG A 35 -11.62 -12.82 -9.09
CA ARG A 35 -11.61 -13.57 -7.81
C ARG A 35 -11.82 -12.71 -6.57
N TRP A 36 -12.12 -11.45 -6.81
CA TRP A 36 -12.50 -10.51 -5.79
C TRP A 36 -13.92 -10.01 -6.02
N PRO A 37 -14.68 -9.80 -4.94
CA PRO A 37 -14.69 -10.56 -3.68
C PRO A 37 -15.59 -11.81 -3.81
N GLY A 38 -15.53 -12.70 -2.83
CA GLY A 38 -16.37 -13.90 -2.75
C GLY A 38 -17.87 -13.59 -2.63
N PRO A 39 -18.73 -14.55 -2.25
CA PRO A 39 -20.18 -14.34 -2.22
C PRO A 39 -20.61 -13.12 -1.37
N GLY A 40 -21.53 -12.33 -1.91
CA GLY A 40 -22.11 -11.15 -1.25
C GLY A 40 -23.12 -11.52 -0.16
N ARG A 41 -23.03 -10.86 1.00
CA ARG A 41 -24.02 -10.81 2.07
C ARG A 41 -24.75 -9.48 2.06
N THR A 42 -26.07 -9.54 1.98
CA THR A 42 -26.92 -8.36 2.09
C THR A 42 -26.96 -7.84 3.53
N VAL A 43 -26.66 -6.56 3.69
CA VAL A 43 -26.85 -5.81 4.94
C VAL A 43 -28.28 -5.28 4.93
N VAL A 44 -29.02 -5.58 5.99
CA VAL A 44 -30.40 -5.11 6.13
C VAL A 44 -30.40 -3.79 6.91
N PRO A 45 -31.14 -2.76 6.45
CA PRO A 45 -31.33 -1.53 7.19
C PRO A 45 -31.80 -1.76 8.63
N VAL A 46 -31.32 -0.92 9.55
CA VAL A 46 -31.83 -0.90 10.92
C VAL A 46 -33.25 -0.34 10.92
N ALA A 47 -34.21 -1.11 11.44
CA ALA A 47 -35.60 -0.69 11.53
C ALA A 47 -35.75 0.58 12.38
N GLY A 48 -36.30 1.65 11.78
CA GLY A 48 -36.49 2.95 12.44
C GLY A 48 -35.35 3.96 12.24
N GLY A 49 -34.23 3.55 11.61
CA GLY A 49 -33.19 4.47 11.17
C GLY A 49 -33.62 5.14 9.86
N GLY A 50 -33.94 6.44 9.91
CA GLY A 50 -34.58 7.17 8.81
C GLY A 50 -33.90 7.06 7.43
N ASN A 51 -32.59 6.85 7.36
CA ASN A 51 -31.87 6.60 6.10
C ASN A 51 -30.79 5.50 6.21
N SER A 52 -31.06 4.44 6.99
CA SER A 52 -30.28 3.20 6.84
C SER A 52 -30.64 2.54 5.50
N GLN A 53 -29.65 2.25 4.65
CA GLN A 53 -29.85 1.67 3.32
C GLN A 53 -29.40 0.20 3.29
N PRO A 54 -30.05 -0.65 2.47
CA PRO A 54 -29.54 -1.98 2.22
C PRO A 54 -28.21 -1.88 1.47
N GLY A 55 -27.24 -2.68 1.88
CA GLY A 55 -25.93 -2.79 1.25
C GLY A 55 -25.59 -4.24 0.95
N THR A 56 -24.46 -4.48 0.28
CA THR A 56 -23.86 -5.81 0.18
C THR A 56 -22.42 -5.71 0.67
N PHE A 57 -22.04 -6.53 1.64
CA PHE A 57 -20.63 -6.83 1.94
C PHE A 57 -20.30 -8.14 1.29
N TYR A 58 -19.18 -8.26 0.64
CA TYR A 58 -18.72 -9.55 0.17
C TYR A 58 -17.79 -10.16 1.20
N ASP A 59 -17.97 -11.46 1.44
CA ASP A 59 -17.35 -12.14 2.59
C ASP A 59 -15.84 -12.16 2.58
N ASP A 60 -15.28 -12.01 1.38
CA ASP A 60 -13.85 -11.99 1.14
C ASP A 60 -13.34 -10.59 0.77
N ASP A 61 -14.10 -9.49 0.98
CA ASP A 61 -13.71 -8.07 0.71
C ASP A 61 -12.46 -7.57 1.46
N ARG A 62 -11.68 -8.48 2.08
CA ARG A 62 -10.60 -8.13 3.01
C ARG A 62 -9.22 -8.66 2.62
N LEU A 63 -9.15 -9.72 1.81
CA LEU A 63 -7.90 -10.32 1.35
C LEU A 63 -8.08 -10.83 -0.08
N ALA A 64 -7.55 -10.10 -1.06
CA ALA A 64 -7.83 -10.42 -2.45
C ALA A 64 -7.35 -11.80 -2.85
N GLY A 65 -8.14 -12.54 -3.65
CA GLY A 65 -7.76 -13.85 -4.16
C GLY A 65 -7.99 -15.06 -3.25
N VAL A 66 -8.65 -14.92 -2.08
CA VAL A 66 -8.92 -16.04 -1.15
C VAL A 66 -10.14 -16.92 -1.50
N GLY A 67 -10.95 -16.52 -2.48
CA GLY A 67 -12.26 -17.13 -2.76
C GLY A 67 -12.35 -17.91 -4.08
N THR A 68 -13.52 -18.50 -4.32
CA THR A 68 -13.95 -18.86 -5.69
C THR A 68 -14.03 -17.60 -6.54
N GLN A 69 -13.94 -17.72 -7.87
CA GLN A 69 -14.19 -16.61 -8.79
C GLN A 69 -15.47 -15.87 -8.37
N GLY A 70 -15.28 -14.63 -7.94
CA GLY A 70 -16.31 -13.66 -7.63
C GLY A 70 -17.02 -13.15 -8.90
N PRO A 71 -18.02 -12.29 -8.73
CA PRO A 71 -18.66 -11.64 -9.87
C PRO A 71 -17.68 -10.69 -10.57
N THR A 72 -17.89 -10.44 -11.87
CA THR A 72 -17.16 -9.37 -12.56
C THR A 72 -17.38 -8.04 -11.86
N ILE A 73 -16.27 -7.40 -11.48
CA ILE A 73 -16.30 -6.06 -10.89
C ILE A 73 -16.71 -5.09 -12.00
N THR A 74 -17.89 -4.50 -11.84
CA THR A 74 -18.44 -3.56 -12.82
C THR A 74 -18.38 -2.19 -12.21
N PHE A 75 -17.92 -1.19 -12.97
CA PHE A 75 -17.99 0.20 -12.54
C PHE A 75 -19.45 0.61 -12.25
N ILE A 76 -19.71 1.02 -11.02
CA ILE A 76 -21.01 1.50 -10.54
C ILE A 76 -20.95 3.02 -10.42
N GLY A 77 -21.01 3.68 -11.58
CA GLY A 77 -21.00 5.13 -11.67
C GLY A 77 -21.57 5.61 -12.99
N THR A 78 -21.41 6.91 -13.26
CA THR A 78 -21.77 7.50 -14.56
C THR A 78 -20.53 7.62 -15.44
N GLY A 79 -20.64 7.41 -16.75
CA GLY A 79 -19.48 7.48 -17.67
C GLY A 79 -18.74 6.14 -17.87
N GLN A 80 -17.53 6.22 -18.44
CA GLN A 80 -16.60 5.10 -18.62
C GLN A 80 -15.24 5.53 -18.08
N PRO A 81 -14.63 4.77 -17.15
CA PRO A 81 -13.31 5.10 -16.61
C PRO A 81 -12.21 4.86 -17.67
N LEU A 82 -11.04 5.47 -17.49
CA LEU A 82 -9.86 5.22 -18.32
C LEU A 82 -9.40 3.76 -18.15
N LEU A 83 -9.32 3.31 -16.90
CA LEU A 83 -9.00 1.92 -16.53
C LEU A 83 -10.19 1.33 -15.76
N GLY A 84 -10.57 0.10 -16.11
CA GLY A 84 -11.64 -0.62 -15.45
C GLY A 84 -11.33 -0.89 -13.96
N PRO A 85 -12.35 -1.01 -13.10
CA PRO A 85 -12.13 -1.44 -11.72
C PRO A 85 -11.40 -2.79 -11.67
N ASN A 86 -10.32 -2.86 -10.90
CA ASN A 86 -9.49 -4.06 -10.75
C ASN A 86 -8.93 -4.62 -12.08
N GLU A 87 -8.78 -3.78 -13.11
CA GLU A 87 -8.32 -4.19 -14.46
C GLU A 87 -7.00 -4.98 -14.45
N PHE A 88 -6.10 -4.67 -13.53
CA PHE A 88 -4.80 -5.36 -13.42
C PHE A 88 -4.83 -6.55 -12.45
N GLY A 89 -5.91 -6.75 -11.71
CA GLY A 89 -5.92 -7.55 -10.49
C GLY A 89 -5.03 -6.90 -9.41
N ALA A 90 -5.56 -6.59 -8.24
CA ALA A 90 -4.80 -5.95 -7.17
C ALA A 90 -4.96 -6.68 -5.83
N LEU A 91 -3.86 -6.76 -5.10
CA LEU A 91 -3.86 -7.19 -3.69
C LEU A 91 -3.94 -6.02 -2.71
N SER A 92 -3.60 -4.82 -3.18
CA SER A 92 -3.66 -3.57 -2.41
C SER A 92 -4.94 -2.81 -2.71
N PHE A 93 -5.55 -2.21 -1.71
CA PHE A 93 -6.77 -1.44 -1.87
C PHE A 93 -7.01 -0.46 -0.73
N VAL A 94 -7.77 0.60 -1.03
CA VAL A 94 -8.42 1.46 -0.04
C VAL A 94 -9.89 1.09 0.03
N PHE A 95 -10.36 0.68 1.21
CA PHE A 95 -11.77 0.49 1.49
C PHE A 95 -12.34 1.76 2.13
N LYS A 96 -13.31 2.35 1.46
CA LYS A 96 -14.00 3.55 1.91
C LYS A 96 -15.33 3.15 2.52
N ARG A 97 -15.58 3.57 3.76
CA ARG A 97 -16.84 3.32 4.48
C ARG A 97 -17.24 4.57 5.25
N SER A 98 -17.91 5.49 4.59
CA SER A 98 -18.24 6.80 5.16
C SER A 98 -19.74 7.13 5.05
N SER A 99 -20.14 8.24 5.67
CA SER A 99 -21.47 8.82 5.49
C SER A 99 -21.38 10.19 4.84
N VAL A 100 -22.19 10.36 3.81
CA VAL A 100 -22.27 11.50 2.91
C VAL A 100 -23.45 12.36 3.32
N PRO A 101 -23.32 13.55 3.92
CA PRO A 101 -24.49 14.40 4.13
C PRO A 101 -25.16 14.76 2.79
N LEU A 102 -26.47 14.62 2.78
CA LEU A 102 -27.35 15.19 1.78
C LEU A 102 -28.21 16.25 2.49
N GLY A 103 -28.73 17.23 1.74
CA GLY A 103 -29.52 18.34 2.33
C GLY A 103 -30.70 17.94 3.24
N ASN A 104 -31.10 16.65 3.26
CA ASN A 104 -32.13 16.08 4.13
C ASN A 104 -31.65 14.90 5.02
N GLY A 105 -30.33 14.64 5.17
CA GLY A 105 -29.82 13.51 5.96
C GLY A 105 -28.36 13.16 5.70
N GLN A 106 -27.92 11.95 6.03
CA GLN A 106 -26.66 11.36 5.54
C GLN A 106 -26.98 10.13 4.67
N PHE A 107 -26.10 9.80 3.72
CA PHE A 107 -26.17 8.67 2.80
C PHE A 107 -24.92 7.81 3.02
N PRO A 108 -25.04 6.52 3.34
CA PRO A 108 -23.86 5.68 3.50
C PRO A 108 -23.16 5.51 2.15
N TYR A 109 -21.86 5.77 2.10
CA TYR A 109 -20.99 5.53 0.96
C TYR A 109 -20.03 4.40 1.30
N MET A 110 -20.03 3.38 0.45
CA MET A 110 -19.04 2.32 0.47
C MET A 110 -18.46 2.18 -0.93
N GLY A 111 -17.17 1.94 -1.00
CA GLY A 111 -16.49 1.69 -2.24
C GLY A 111 -15.05 1.27 -2.03
N ILE A 112 -14.55 0.48 -2.96
CA ILE A 112 -13.15 0.08 -3.04
C ILE A 112 -12.43 0.92 -4.08
N ASP A 113 -11.20 1.28 -3.75
CA ASP A 113 -10.20 1.74 -4.70
C ASP A 113 -9.11 0.68 -4.79
N PHE A 114 -9.02 -0.02 -5.92
CA PHE A 114 -8.01 -1.05 -6.15
C PHE A 114 -6.71 -0.35 -6.52
N LEU A 115 -5.68 -0.54 -5.70
CA LEU A 115 -4.40 0.12 -5.84
C LEU A 115 -3.44 -0.79 -6.59
N GLY A 116 -2.86 -0.29 -7.68
CA GLY A 116 -1.89 -1.04 -8.46
C GLY A 116 -1.92 -0.67 -9.93
N GLY A 117 -1.07 -1.37 -10.68
CA GLY A 117 -0.87 -1.11 -12.11
C GLY A 117 0.05 0.08 -12.37
N PRO A 118 0.08 0.58 -13.62
CA PRO A 118 0.98 1.65 -14.03
C PRO A 118 0.54 3.00 -13.50
N LEU A 119 1.51 3.89 -13.30
CA LEU A 119 1.29 5.28 -12.89
C LEU A 119 0.61 6.07 -14.01
N LEU A 120 -0.14 7.09 -13.62
CA LEU A 120 -0.83 7.99 -14.53
C LEU A 120 -0.14 9.35 -14.58
N ASP A 121 -0.03 9.87 -15.80
CA ASP A 121 0.37 11.24 -16.09
C ASP A 121 -0.89 12.06 -16.40
N LEU A 122 -1.11 13.11 -15.60
CA LEU A 122 -2.38 13.82 -15.59
C LEU A 122 -2.48 14.93 -16.64
N ASP A 123 -1.34 15.39 -17.18
CA ASP A 123 -1.35 16.43 -18.23
C ASP A 123 -1.56 15.86 -19.64
N GLY A 124 -1.55 14.53 -19.78
CA GLY A 124 -1.80 13.81 -21.02
C GLY A 124 -0.59 13.65 -21.94
N ASN A 125 0.62 14.02 -21.48
CA ASN A 125 1.83 13.98 -22.28
C ASN A 125 2.76 12.79 -21.94
N ALA A 126 2.39 11.59 -22.41
CA ALA A 126 3.20 10.38 -22.27
C ALA A 126 4.61 10.44 -22.95
N GLY A 127 4.97 11.55 -23.60
CA GLY A 127 6.22 11.73 -24.34
C GLY A 127 7.23 12.67 -23.68
N ASP A 128 6.87 13.40 -22.63
CA ASP A 128 7.87 14.03 -21.78
C ASP A 128 8.23 13.06 -20.65
N ALA A 129 9.50 12.94 -20.33
CA ALA A 129 9.98 11.92 -19.38
C ALA A 129 9.64 12.29 -17.91
N THR A 130 8.58 13.08 -17.69
CA THR A 130 8.25 13.72 -16.43
C THR A 130 6.77 13.53 -16.13
N ARG A 131 6.46 12.74 -15.10
CA ARG A 131 5.08 12.62 -14.65
C ARG A 131 4.55 13.96 -14.12
N SER A 132 3.37 14.36 -14.57
CA SER A 132 2.62 15.47 -13.98
C SER A 132 1.47 14.95 -13.12
N LEU A 133 1.33 15.49 -11.91
CA LEU A 133 0.16 15.32 -11.06
C LEU A 133 -0.88 16.44 -11.26
N ILE A 134 -0.69 17.34 -12.22
CA ILE A 134 -1.66 18.40 -12.54
C ILE A 134 -2.40 18.04 -13.82
N PRO A 135 -3.75 17.89 -13.76
CA PRO A 135 -4.57 17.80 -14.95
C PRO A 135 -4.48 19.07 -15.81
N VAL A 136 -4.37 18.90 -17.14
CA VAL A 136 -4.45 20.02 -18.09
C VAL A 136 -5.83 20.07 -18.73
N ASP A 137 -6.46 21.25 -18.67
CA ASP A 137 -7.77 21.50 -19.29
C ASP A 137 -7.81 21.04 -20.76
N GLY A 138 -8.68 20.07 -21.05
CA GLY A 138 -8.90 19.56 -22.41
C GLY A 138 -8.03 18.37 -22.79
N GLU A 139 -7.08 17.98 -21.95
CA GLU A 139 -6.27 16.76 -22.10
C GLU A 139 -6.83 15.64 -21.22
N ASN A 140 -6.59 14.39 -21.62
CA ASN A 140 -6.94 13.22 -20.81
C ASN A 140 -5.67 12.67 -20.17
N ALA A 141 -5.79 12.20 -18.93
CA ALA A 141 -4.70 11.45 -18.30
C ALA A 141 -4.29 10.25 -19.16
N VAL A 142 -2.99 9.93 -19.14
CA VAL A 142 -2.39 8.84 -19.90
C VAL A 142 -1.62 7.91 -18.99
N VAL A 143 -1.61 6.62 -19.36
CA VAL A 143 -0.79 5.62 -18.69
C VAL A 143 0.67 5.89 -19.03
N ILE A 144 1.53 5.95 -18.00
CA ILE A 144 2.98 6.00 -18.18
C ILE A 144 3.49 4.56 -18.36
N PRO A 145 3.98 4.19 -19.55
CA PRO A 145 4.45 2.83 -19.79
C PRO A 145 5.59 2.45 -18.84
N GLU A 146 5.69 1.16 -18.51
CA GLU A 146 6.80 0.58 -17.74
C GLU A 146 6.95 1.13 -16.30
N THR A 147 5.92 1.82 -15.81
CA THR A 147 5.84 2.21 -14.39
C THR A 147 4.95 1.25 -13.60
N THR A 148 5.17 1.21 -12.30
CA THR A 148 4.38 0.44 -11.34
C THR A 148 4.03 1.32 -10.14
N SER A 149 2.91 1.03 -9.49
CA SER A 149 2.55 1.65 -8.22
C SER A 149 3.48 1.11 -7.12
N ILE A 150 3.94 1.99 -6.22
CA ILE A 150 4.99 1.69 -5.25
C ILE A 150 4.66 2.17 -3.82
N ILE A 151 5.35 1.56 -2.86
CA ILE A 151 5.55 2.06 -1.51
C ILE A 151 7.04 1.91 -1.16
N ASP A 152 7.69 3.00 -0.75
CA ASP A 152 9.11 2.96 -0.38
C ASP A 152 9.24 2.87 1.13
N LEU A 153 10.00 1.88 1.60
CA LEU A 153 10.23 1.65 3.01
C LEU A 153 11.73 1.55 3.29
N ALA A 154 12.20 2.23 4.34
CA ALA A 154 13.51 1.93 4.92
C ALA A 154 13.29 1.06 6.15
N ILE A 155 13.53 -0.25 6.02
CA ILE A 155 13.34 -1.22 7.10
C ILE A 155 14.69 -1.55 7.73
N ASP A 156 14.87 -1.18 9.01
CA ASP A 156 16.04 -1.55 9.80
C ASP A 156 15.66 -2.58 10.87
N THR A 157 15.87 -3.86 10.53
CA THR A 157 15.55 -4.97 11.43
C THR A 157 16.48 -5.06 12.64
N ASP A 158 17.66 -4.45 12.61
CA ASP A 158 18.64 -4.48 13.70
C ASP A 158 18.35 -3.38 14.74
N LEU A 159 17.99 -2.18 14.26
CA LEU A 159 17.57 -1.06 15.11
C LEU A 159 16.09 -1.16 15.52
N GLY A 160 15.32 -2.00 14.83
CA GLY A 160 13.90 -2.19 15.07
C GLY A 160 13.04 -1.00 14.64
N ALA A 161 13.45 -0.32 13.57
CA ALA A 161 12.76 0.84 12.99
C ALA A 161 12.30 0.58 11.56
N VAL A 162 11.22 1.24 11.15
CA VAL A 162 10.79 1.30 9.75
C VAL A 162 10.31 2.70 9.43
N ASP A 163 10.77 3.23 8.31
CA ASP A 163 10.39 4.56 7.82
C ASP A 163 9.59 4.40 6.51
N LEU A 164 8.52 5.19 6.38
CA LEU A 164 7.74 5.33 5.15
C LEU A 164 8.28 6.52 4.37
N LEU A 165 8.86 6.27 3.20
CA LEU A 165 9.59 7.28 2.46
C LEU A 165 8.80 7.87 1.29
N THR A 166 8.03 7.02 0.61
CA THR A 166 7.23 7.36 -0.56
C THR A 166 6.02 6.43 -0.60
N PHE A 167 4.91 6.92 -1.14
CA PHE A 167 3.78 6.11 -1.56
C PHE A 167 3.22 6.76 -2.82
N ASP A 168 3.04 5.96 -3.87
CA ASP A 168 2.57 6.46 -5.14
C ASP A 168 1.87 5.36 -5.92
N ALA A 169 0.55 5.49 -6.05
CA ALA A 169 -0.28 4.46 -6.64
C ALA A 169 -1.38 5.02 -7.52
N THR A 170 -1.57 4.38 -8.67
CA THR A 170 -2.81 4.50 -9.42
C THR A 170 -3.89 3.66 -8.73
N GLY A 171 -5.07 4.25 -8.58
CA GLY A 171 -6.25 3.54 -8.14
C GLY A 171 -7.29 3.39 -9.25
N THR A 172 -7.97 2.25 -9.24
CA THR A 172 -9.16 2.00 -10.05
C THR A 172 -10.34 1.78 -9.11
N SER A 173 -11.27 2.74 -9.05
CA SER A 173 -12.39 2.64 -8.13
C SER A 173 -13.58 1.94 -8.78
N GLU A 174 -14.22 1.05 -8.02
CA GLU A 174 -15.51 0.48 -8.42
C GLU A 174 -16.63 1.53 -8.48
N GLY A 175 -16.37 2.74 -7.98
CA GLY A 175 -17.34 3.82 -7.86
C GLY A 175 -18.33 3.59 -6.72
N GLY A 176 -19.26 4.51 -6.53
CA GLY A 176 -20.41 4.30 -5.65
C GLY A 176 -21.70 4.76 -6.30
N PRO A 177 -22.85 4.17 -5.94
CA PRO A 177 -24.14 4.56 -6.50
C PRO A 177 -24.40 6.06 -6.32
N GLY A 178 -24.61 6.78 -7.42
CA GLY A 178 -24.91 8.22 -7.39
C GLY A 178 -23.69 9.13 -7.22
N VAL A 179 -22.48 8.59 -7.26
CA VAL A 179 -21.23 9.36 -7.27
C VAL A 179 -20.89 9.82 -8.69
N SER A 180 -20.37 11.05 -8.80
CA SER A 180 -20.10 11.75 -10.07
C SER A 180 -19.19 10.96 -11.02
N TRP A 181 -19.34 11.22 -12.33
CA TRP A 181 -18.83 10.47 -13.49
C TRP A 181 -17.31 10.43 -13.69
N LYS A 182 -16.54 11.07 -12.82
CA LYS A 182 -15.09 11.27 -12.95
C LYS A 182 -14.29 10.56 -11.85
N VAL A 183 -14.93 9.68 -11.09
CA VAL A 183 -14.35 8.98 -9.92
C VAL A 183 -13.85 7.58 -10.28
N GLY A 184 -13.63 7.29 -11.57
CA GLY A 184 -13.25 5.96 -12.04
C GLY A 184 -11.78 5.60 -11.77
N ASN A 185 -10.89 6.57 -11.96
CA ASN A 185 -9.46 6.43 -11.73
C ASN A 185 -8.99 7.49 -10.77
N THR A 186 -7.98 7.14 -9.99
CA THR A 186 -7.49 7.94 -8.88
C THR A 186 -5.97 7.90 -8.84
N VAL A 187 -5.38 8.91 -8.26
CA VAL A 187 -3.96 8.93 -7.91
C VAL A 187 -3.88 9.06 -6.40
N ASN A 188 -3.07 8.20 -5.79
CA ASN A 188 -2.88 8.14 -4.36
C ASN A 188 -1.40 8.36 -4.06
N VAL A 189 -1.06 9.40 -3.31
CA VAL A 189 0.33 9.77 -3.00
C VAL A 189 0.50 10.11 -1.53
N MET A 190 1.72 10.25 -1.03
CA MET A 190 1.93 10.81 0.30
C MET A 190 1.46 12.27 0.40
N ALA A 191 1.00 12.64 1.59
CA ALA A 191 0.73 14.04 1.87
C ALA A 191 2.00 14.89 1.75
N GLY A 192 1.84 16.14 1.31
CA GLY A 192 2.94 17.05 1.00
C GLY A 192 3.61 16.79 -0.35
N THR A 193 3.04 15.93 -1.21
CA THR A 193 3.55 15.69 -2.57
C THR A 193 3.10 16.78 -3.54
N GLY A 194 4.05 17.56 -4.02
CA GLY A 194 3.83 18.60 -5.02
C GLY A 194 3.55 18.02 -6.43
N PRO A 195 3.09 18.88 -7.35
CA PRO A 195 2.83 18.59 -8.76
C PRO A 195 3.91 17.85 -9.53
N ASP A 196 5.17 18.12 -9.18
CA ASP A 196 6.39 17.55 -9.77
C ASP A 196 6.93 16.39 -8.95
N THR A 197 6.06 15.76 -8.15
CA THR A 197 6.36 14.67 -7.21
C THR A 197 7.36 15.03 -6.10
N THR A 198 7.63 16.32 -5.87
CA THR A 198 8.51 16.74 -4.76
C THR A 198 7.78 16.68 -3.42
N GLU A 199 8.38 16.07 -2.41
CA GLU A 199 7.78 15.99 -1.09
C GLU A 199 8.24 17.11 -0.15
N THR A 200 7.28 17.80 0.46
CA THR A 200 7.53 18.88 1.44
C THR A 200 7.40 18.43 2.90
N GLY A 201 6.94 17.19 3.12
CA GLY A 201 6.76 16.56 4.42
C GLY A 201 5.31 16.46 4.89
N PRO A 202 5.07 15.92 6.10
CA PRO A 202 3.73 15.68 6.63
C PRO A 202 2.95 16.98 6.91
N ILE A 203 1.66 17.03 6.53
CA ILE A 203 0.75 18.12 6.92
C ILE A 203 0.33 17.97 8.39
N ASN A 204 0.03 16.73 8.82
CA ASN A 204 -0.34 16.42 10.20
C ASN A 204 0.74 15.57 10.89
N PRO A 205 1.89 16.16 11.29
CA PRO A 205 3.06 15.43 11.78
C PRO A 205 2.85 14.66 13.10
N LEU A 206 1.72 14.87 13.79
CA LEU A 206 1.37 14.11 14.99
C LEU A 206 0.79 12.73 14.67
N ILE A 207 0.31 12.52 13.44
CA ILE A 207 -0.20 11.23 12.96
C ILE A 207 0.67 10.70 11.84
N ASP A 208 1.01 11.56 10.87
CA ASP A 208 1.98 11.24 9.82
C ASP A 208 3.38 11.39 10.37
N THR A 209 3.79 10.43 11.20
CA THR A 209 5.17 10.33 11.66
C THR A 209 6.08 9.84 10.56
N ARG A 210 5.54 9.09 9.57
CA ARG A 210 6.30 8.30 8.60
C ARG A 210 7.32 7.36 9.24
N LEU A 211 7.11 7.02 10.50
CA LEU A 211 8.01 6.22 11.32
C LEU A 211 7.16 5.18 12.06
N GLY A 212 7.71 3.98 12.17
CA GLY A 212 7.14 2.86 12.93
C GLY A 212 8.23 1.97 13.52
N PHE A 213 7.78 0.85 14.06
CA PHE A 213 8.65 -0.16 14.67
C PHE A 213 8.63 -1.45 13.85
N VAL A 214 9.79 -2.09 13.74
CA VAL A 214 9.90 -3.44 13.21
C VAL A 214 10.49 -4.36 14.28
N THR A 215 9.85 -5.48 14.55
CA THR A 215 10.34 -6.44 15.55
C THR A 215 10.34 -7.85 14.98
N GLN A 216 11.38 -8.62 15.27
CA GLN A 216 11.44 -10.00 14.82
C GLN A 216 10.31 -10.81 15.47
N HIS A 217 9.52 -11.48 14.64
CA HIS A 217 8.43 -12.33 15.10
C HIS A 217 8.97 -13.71 15.50
N VAL A 218 8.56 -14.17 16.68
CA VAL A 218 8.89 -15.52 17.16
C VAL A 218 7.79 -16.47 16.69
N ALA A 219 7.98 -17.07 15.52
CA ALA A 219 6.96 -17.92 14.91
C ALA A 219 6.70 -19.21 15.72
N LEU A 220 5.43 -19.59 15.85
CA LEU A 220 5.03 -20.79 16.61
C LEU A 220 5.45 -22.11 15.94
N ASN A 221 5.60 -22.09 14.62
CA ASN A 221 6.08 -23.22 13.83
C ASN A 221 7.61 -23.24 13.68
N GLY A 222 8.33 -22.29 14.31
CA GLY A 222 9.78 -22.17 14.24
C GLY A 222 10.31 -21.47 13.00
N ALA A 223 9.45 -20.93 12.13
CA ALA A 223 9.86 -20.12 11.00
C ALA A 223 10.66 -18.87 11.44
N THR A 224 11.64 -18.50 10.63
CA THR A 224 12.46 -17.29 10.77
C THR A 224 12.18 -16.33 9.63
N ASN A 225 12.83 -15.17 9.63
CA ASN A 225 12.70 -14.14 8.58
C ASN A 225 11.29 -13.56 8.45
N ILE A 226 10.62 -13.41 9.59
CA ILE A 226 9.31 -12.78 9.72
C ILE A 226 9.45 -11.66 10.74
N TRP A 227 9.03 -10.47 10.37
CA TRP A 227 9.03 -9.30 11.24
C TRP A 227 7.65 -8.69 11.30
N ARG A 228 7.28 -8.23 12.49
CA ARG A 228 6.07 -7.47 12.76
C ARG A 228 6.38 -5.99 12.55
N ILE A 229 5.55 -5.32 11.75
CA ILE A 229 5.56 -3.86 11.61
C ILE A 229 4.41 -3.28 12.44
N GLU A 230 4.68 -2.26 13.24
CA GLU A 230 3.70 -1.60 14.11
C GLU A 230 3.86 -0.08 14.10
N ASP A 231 2.76 0.63 14.32
CA ASP A 231 2.70 2.09 14.48
C ASP A 231 3.37 2.90 13.36
N LEU A 232 3.41 2.39 12.13
CA LEU A 232 3.95 3.10 10.97
C LEU A 232 2.96 4.18 10.51
N GLY A 233 3.11 5.39 11.06
CA GLY A 233 2.22 6.51 10.77
C GLY A 233 2.22 6.90 9.29
N TYR A 234 1.05 7.27 8.78
CA TYR A 234 0.91 7.75 7.40
C TYR A 234 -0.14 8.86 7.29
N GLU A 235 0.05 9.67 6.26
CA GLU A 235 -0.99 10.50 5.68
C GLU A 235 -0.91 10.43 4.16
N PHE A 236 -1.99 9.97 3.52
CA PHE A 236 -2.08 9.84 2.07
C PHE A 236 -3.12 10.77 1.49
N TRP A 237 -2.81 11.28 0.31
CA TRP A 237 -3.74 12.01 -0.53
C TRP A 237 -4.26 11.11 -1.60
N GLN A 238 -5.54 11.28 -1.88
CA GLN A 238 -6.14 10.72 -3.08
C GLN A 238 -6.81 11.83 -3.85
N ASP A 239 -6.51 11.88 -5.13
CA ASP A 239 -7.27 12.65 -6.10
C ASP A 239 -8.00 11.76 -7.08
N THR A 240 -9.21 12.21 -7.41
CA THR A 240 -9.98 11.63 -8.51
C THR A 240 -9.60 12.35 -9.79
N LEU A 241 -9.62 11.67 -10.93
CA LEU A 241 -9.37 12.33 -12.21
C LEU A 241 -10.61 13.10 -12.66
N LEU A 242 -10.80 14.32 -12.12
CA LEU A 242 -11.79 15.27 -12.63
C LEU A 242 -11.12 16.27 -13.58
N ASP A 243 -11.77 16.73 -14.65
CA ASP A 243 -11.27 17.88 -15.47
C ASP A 243 -10.96 19.18 -14.68
N ASN A 244 -11.16 19.21 -13.36
CA ASN A 244 -10.78 20.31 -12.46
C ASN A 244 -10.25 19.81 -11.09
N SER A 245 -9.79 18.56 -10.96
CA SER A 245 -9.47 17.97 -9.64
C SER A 245 -8.15 18.44 -9.02
N ALA A 246 -7.26 19.09 -9.76
CA ALA A 246 -6.06 19.68 -9.17
C ALA A 246 -5.87 21.11 -9.70
N SER A 247 -6.34 22.08 -8.91
CA SER A 247 -5.97 23.49 -9.09
C SER A 247 -5.21 24.04 -7.89
N ALA A 248 -4.80 23.18 -6.95
CA ALA A 248 -3.95 23.53 -5.83
C ALA A 248 -2.51 23.14 -6.16
N ASP A 249 -1.54 23.85 -5.57
CA ASP A 249 -0.10 23.53 -5.67
C ASP A 249 0.25 22.20 -4.97
N GLU A 250 -0.74 21.49 -4.42
CA GLU A 250 -0.66 20.23 -3.68
C GLU A 250 -1.93 19.41 -3.98
N LEU A 251 -1.79 18.10 -4.16
CA LEU A 251 -2.90 17.13 -4.29
C LEU A 251 -3.72 17.03 -2.98
N GLY A 252 -4.89 16.38 -2.99
CA GLY A 252 -5.55 15.99 -1.73
C GLY A 252 -7.08 16.02 -1.65
N THR A 253 -7.83 15.73 -2.72
CA THR A 253 -9.32 15.63 -2.68
C THR A 253 -9.82 14.83 -1.47
N PHE A 254 -9.21 13.68 -1.21
CA PHE A 254 -9.35 12.96 0.06
C PHE A 254 -8.00 12.84 0.75
N GLN A 255 -8.03 12.84 2.07
CA GLN A 255 -6.86 12.70 2.92
C GLN A 255 -7.11 11.57 3.91
N PHE A 256 -6.27 10.55 3.85
CA PHE A 256 -6.33 9.37 4.71
C PHE A 256 -5.26 9.49 5.77
N LEU A 257 -5.63 9.21 7.01
CA LEU A 257 -4.72 9.30 8.15
C LEU A 257 -4.81 8.01 8.97
N GLY A 258 -3.67 7.59 9.50
CA GLY A 258 -3.64 6.44 10.38
C GLY A 258 -2.23 5.96 10.68
N ALA A 259 -2.16 4.71 11.11
CA ALA A 259 -0.91 3.98 11.21
C ALA A 259 -1.10 2.58 10.62
N PHE A 260 -0.08 2.12 9.90
CA PHE A 260 0.00 0.75 9.44
C PHE A 260 0.48 -0.17 10.54
N SER A 261 -0.04 -1.38 10.52
CA SER A 261 0.52 -2.53 11.22
C SER A 261 0.45 -3.73 10.30
N GLY A 262 1.38 -4.66 10.45
CA GLY A 262 1.49 -5.73 9.47
C GLY A 262 2.74 -6.57 9.62
N TRP A 263 3.25 -7.03 8.48
CA TRP A 263 4.29 -8.04 8.40
C TRP A 263 5.26 -7.69 7.28
N TYR A 264 6.55 -7.83 7.57
CA TYR A 264 7.61 -7.93 6.57
C TYR A 264 8.14 -9.35 6.60
N VAL A 265 8.20 -10.01 5.45
CA VAL A 265 8.68 -11.39 5.32
C VAL A 265 9.77 -11.41 4.28
N LYS A 266 10.92 -11.98 4.62
CA LYS A 266 12.04 -12.17 3.70
C LYS A 266 12.20 -13.64 3.34
N ARG A 267 12.72 -13.88 2.14
CA ARG A 267 13.30 -15.17 1.78
C ARG A 267 14.48 -15.47 2.70
N ASP A 268 14.70 -16.74 2.94
CA ASP A 268 15.95 -17.19 3.53
C ASP A 268 17.11 -16.89 2.55
N PRO A 269 18.18 -16.22 3.00
CA PRO A 269 19.27 -15.82 2.10
C PRO A 269 20.03 -17.03 1.55
N ILE A 270 19.97 -18.19 2.21
CA ILE A 270 20.67 -19.41 1.79
C ILE A 270 19.77 -20.25 0.88
N THR A 271 18.50 -20.47 1.24
CA THR A 271 17.62 -21.34 0.44
C THR A 271 16.86 -20.60 -0.66
N ARG A 272 16.78 -19.27 -0.60
CA ARG A 272 15.97 -18.41 -1.48
C ARG A 272 14.46 -18.75 -1.42
N GLU A 273 14.02 -19.46 -0.38
CA GLU A 273 12.62 -19.79 -0.15
C GLU A 273 12.01 -18.87 0.91
N PHE A 274 10.72 -18.55 0.76
CA PHE A 274 9.97 -17.94 1.84
C PHE A 274 9.74 -18.96 2.97
N PRO A 275 9.75 -18.53 4.24
CA PRO A 275 9.31 -19.38 5.34
C PRO A 275 7.85 -19.81 5.13
N THR A 276 7.47 -21.01 5.62
CA THR A 276 6.05 -21.38 5.70
C THR A 276 5.36 -20.55 6.78
N LEU A 277 4.34 -19.78 6.39
CA LEU A 277 3.68 -18.81 7.25
C LEU A 277 2.43 -19.38 7.93
N THR A 278 1.81 -20.40 7.35
CA THR A 278 0.71 -21.16 7.96
C THR A 278 1.13 -21.69 9.33
N GLY A 279 0.34 -21.36 10.36
CA GLY A 279 0.63 -21.75 11.73
C GLY A 279 1.82 -21.03 12.38
N ALA A 280 2.39 -19.98 11.75
CA ALA A 280 3.45 -19.17 12.34
C ALA A 280 2.95 -18.27 13.50
N GLY A 281 1.64 -18.18 13.71
CA GLY A 281 1.06 -17.30 14.73
C GLY A 281 0.98 -15.83 14.30
N ILE A 282 0.88 -15.58 13.00
CA ILE A 282 0.70 -14.26 12.37
C ILE A 282 -0.70 -13.66 12.66
N GLY A 283 -1.63 -14.48 13.14
CA GLY A 283 -2.93 -14.03 13.61
C GLY A 283 -3.92 -13.79 12.47
N GLN A 284 -4.75 -12.76 12.60
CA GLN A 284 -5.85 -12.44 11.70
C GLN A 284 -5.77 -10.96 11.31
N THR A 285 -6.43 -10.60 10.21
CA THR A 285 -6.72 -9.19 9.90
C THR A 285 -7.48 -8.53 11.08
N PRO A 286 -7.15 -7.28 11.47
CA PRO A 286 -7.91 -6.50 12.43
C PRO A 286 -9.31 -6.13 11.90
N TRP A 287 -9.60 -6.32 10.62
CA TRP A 287 -10.91 -5.98 10.05
C TRP A 287 -12.00 -6.90 10.63
N PRO A 288 -13.21 -6.39 10.89
CA PRO A 288 -13.74 -5.09 10.47
C PRO A 288 -13.54 -3.95 11.48
N ALA A 289 -12.57 -4.04 12.39
CA ALA A 289 -12.37 -2.99 13.39
C ALA A 289 -12.27 -1.61 12.75
N VAL A 290 -12.82 -0.59 13.42
CA VAL A 290 -12.83 0.80 12.96
C VAL A 290 -11.95 1.62 13.89
N GLY A 291 -11.08 2.45 13.32
CA GLY A 291 -10.29 3.41 14.08
C GLY A 291 -11.17 4.51 14.66
N THR A 292 -11.24 4.60 15.99
CA THR A 292 -11.97 5.67 16.70
C THR A 292 -11.05 6.70 17.36
N ASN A 293 -9.73 6.50 17.26
CA ASN A 293 -8.73 7.30 17.96
C ASN A 293 -8.71 8.77 17.50
N GLY A 294 -9.15 9.07 16.27
CA GLY A 294 -9.25 10.43 15.75
C GLY A 294 -10.55 11.17 16.10
N LEU A 295 -11.52 10.53 16.75
CA LEU A 295 -12.84 11.14 16.98
C LEU A 295 -12.78 12.42 17.82
N GLY A 296 -13.34 13.50 17.27
CA GLY A 296 -13.38 14.81 17.90
C GLY A 296 -12.08 15.61 17.76
N GLU A 297 -11.03 15.00 17.22
CA GLU A 297 -9.78 15.69 16.91
C GLU A 297 -9.93 16.52 15.63
N THR A 298 -9.13 17.59 15.55
CA THR A 298 -9.11 18.51 14.41
C THR A 298 -7.77 18.46 13.72
N PHE A 299 -7.80 18.25 12.41
CA PHE A 299 -6.63 18.11 11.56
C PHE A 299 -6.57 19.24 10.54
N THR A 300 -5.36 19.49 10.05
CA THR A 300 -5.10 20.48 9.00
C THR A 300 -5.45 19.87 7.66
N THR A 301 -6.18 20.64 6.85
CA THR A 301 -6.52 20.30 5.46
C THR A 301 -5.50 20.91 4.49
N PRO A 302 -5.48 20.48 3.22
CA PRO A 302 -4.57 21.02 2.21
C PRO A 302 -4.71 22.54 2.02
N PRO A 303 -3.61 23.23 1.64
CA PRO A 303 -3.63 24.62 1.25
C PRO A 303 -4.61 24.88 0.11
N GLY A 304 -5.39 25.97 0.20
CA GLY A 304 -6.36 26.36 -0.84
C GLY A 304 -7.77 25.80 -0.63
N PHE A 305 -7.99 24.92 0.36
CA PHE A 305 -9.34 24.52 0.75
C PHE A 305 -10.06 25.65 1.53
N PRO A 306 -11.38 25.88 1.35
CA PRO A 306 -12.11 26.95 2.05
C PRO A 306 -12.11 26.84 3.57
N ALA A 307 -11.97 25.62 4.10
CA ALA A 307 -11.84 25.36 5.53
C ALA A 307 -10.41 24.85 5.81
N PRO A 308 -9.55 25.59 6.54
CA PRO A 308 -8.15 25.20 6.76
C PRO A 308 -7.97 24.03 7.74
N THR A 309 -9.06 23.56 8.32
CA THR A 309 -9.08 22.46 9.29
C THR A 309 -10.39 21.69 9.18
N ALA A 310 -10.33 20.40 9.51
CA ALA A 310 -11.44 19.47 9.53
C ALA A 310 -11.49 18.74 10.87
N THR A 311 -12.69 18.51 11.41
CA THR A 311 -12.87 17.77 12.67
C THR A 311 -13.43 16.39 12.34
N ILE A 312 -12.75 15.33 12.77
CA ILE A 312 -13.24 13.98 12.55
C ILE A 312 -14.47 13.75 13.43
N THR A 313 -15.60 13.53 12.79
CA THR A 313 -16.86 13.25 13.49
C THR A 313 -17.17 11.77 13.48
N SER A 314 -17.93 11.31 14.48
CA SER A 314 -18.54 10.00 14.39
C SER A 314 -19.42 9.98 13.15
N GLY A 315 -19.29 8.93 12.34
CA GLY A 315 -20.26 8.60 11.31
C GLY A 315 -21.68 8.53 11.89
N TRP A 316 -22.66 8.31 11.03
CA TRP A 316 -24.04 8.31 11.49
C TRP A 316 -24.28 7.15 12.48
N PRO A 317 -25.11 7.28 13.53
CA PRO A 317 -25.55 6.15 14.35
C PRO A 317 -26.09 4.91 13.62
N ALA A 318 -26.46 5.01 12.33
CA ALA A 318 -26.79 3.84 11.49
C ALA A 318 -25.56 3.20 10.83
N ASP A 319 -24.45 3.93 10.75
CA ASP A 319 -23.10 3.43 10.49
C ASP A 319 -22.47 2.87 11.78
N MET A 320 -23.27 2.50 12.78
CA MET A 320 -22.76 1.87 14.00
C MET A 320 -22.12 0.52 13.66
N PHE A 321 -20.79 0.58 13.53
CA PHE A 321 -19.87 -0.46 13.06
C PHE A 321 -19.62 -1.59 14.08
N ASP A 322 -20.40 -1.61 15.15
CA ASP A 322 -20.33 -2.53 16.29
C ASP A 322 -21.35 -3.69 16.19
N ALA A 323 -22.07 -3.81 15.06
CA ALA A 323 -22.95 -4.95 14.82
C ALA A 323 -22.14 -6.27 14.66
N PRO A 324 -22.50 -7.36 15.38
CA PRO A 324 -21.85 -8.66 15.21
C PRO A 324 -21.99 -9.17 13.77
N ASN A 325 -20.89 -9.61 13.16
CA ASN A 325 -20.80 -10.12 11.77
C ASN A 325 -20.95 -9.06 10.66
N ASN A 326 -20.80 -7.78 10.99
CA ASN A 326 -20.83 -6.67 10.03
C ASN A 326 -19.51 -6.56 9.23
N GLY A 327 -19.22 -7.60 8.44
CA GLY A 327 -18.16 -7.59 7.45
C GLY A 327 -17.51 -8.94 7.12
N GLY A 328 -17.98 -10.08 7.62
CA GLY A 328 -17.40 -11.40 7.27
C GLY A 328 -16.56 -12.05 8.36
N SER A 329 -16.29 -13.35 8.21
CA SER A 329 -15.33 -14.08 9.05
C SER A 329 -13.95 -13.84 8.45
N GLY A 330 -13.06 -13.15 9.18
CA GLY A 330 -11.67 -13.04 8.74
C GLY A 330 -11.06 -14.42 8.50
N SER A 331 -10.03 -14.50 7.64
CA SER A 331 -9.19 -15.70 7.63
C SER A 331 -8.76 -15.98 9.07
N THR A 332 -8.93 -17.22 9.51
CA THR A 332 -8.52 -17.57 10.88
C THR A 332 -6.99 -17.59 11.03
N ASP A 333 -6.27 -17.63 9.91
CA ASP A 333 -4.81 -17.63 9.83
C ASP A 333 -4.33 -16.83 8.60
N LEU A 334 -3.84 -15.62 8.85
CA LEU A 334 -3.25 -14.74 7.82
C LEU A 334 -2.00 -15.38 7.19
N GLY A 335 -1.29 -16.25 7.91
CA GLY A 335 -0.16 -17.00 7.35
C GLY A 335 -0.56 -17.94 6.21
N SER A 336 -1.74 -18.56 6.32
CA SER A 336 -2.30 -19.39 5.23
C SER A 336 -2.65 -18.55 3.99
N TYR A 337 -3.12 -17.32 4.19
CA TYR A 337 -3.34 -16.40 3.07
C TYR A 337 -2.02 -16.06 2.37
N PHE A 338 -0.97 -15.76 3.14
CA PHE A 338 0.33 -15.47 2.57
C PHE A 338 0.89 -16.64 1.76
N ASP A 339 0.85 -17.86 2.29
CA ASP A 339 1.36 -19.05 1.59
C ASP A 339 0.58 -19.37 0.29
N ASN A 340 -0.74 -19.16 0.28
CA ASN A 340 -1.59 -19.62 -0.82
C ASN A 340 -1.89 -18.54 -1.87
N VAL A 341 -1.71 -17.26 -1.55
CA VAL A 341 -2.12 -16.15 -2.42
C VAL A 341 -1.00 -15.13 -2.63
N VAL A 342 -0.36 -14.65 -1.56
CA VAL A 342 0.67 -13.60 -1.68
C VAL A 342 1.99 -14.15 -2.21
N ILE A 343 2.56 -15.17 -1.56
CA ILE A 343 3.85 -15.75 -1.98
C ILE A 343 3.83 -16.21 -3.45
N PRO A 344 2.77 -16.87 -3.97
CA PRO A 344 2.69 -17.25 -5.37
C PRO A 344 2.66 -16.08 -6.37
N THR A 345 2.36 -14.86 -5.94
CA THR A 345 2.31 -13.65 -6.81
C THR A 345 3.58 -12.81 -6.70
N VAL A 346 4.38 -13.03 -5.65
CA VAL A 346 5.69 -12.41 -5.49
C VAL A 346 6.67 -12.98 -6.52
N SER A 347 7.41 -12.09 -7.17
CA SER A 347 8.44 -12.47 -8.13
C SER A 347 9.46 -13.44 -7.51
N PRO A 348 9.95 -14.43 -8.27
CA PRO A 348 11.04 -15.29 -7.80
C PRO A 348 12.32 -14.49 -7.48
N PHE A 349 12.49 -13.31 -8.07
CA PHE A 349 13.65 -12.42 -7.86
C PHE A 349 13.48 -11.42 -6.72
N SER A 350 12.29 -11.32 -6.12
CA SER A 350 12.08 -10.42 -4.98
C SER A 350 12.56 -11.09 -3.69
N ASP A 351 13.33 -10.35 -2.88
CA ASP A 351 13.91 -10.84 -1.63
C ASP A 351 12.91 -10.87 -0.46
N GLY A 352 11.80 -10.15 -0.59
CA GLY A 352 10.83 -10.01 0.48
C GLY A 352 9.50 -9.45 0.02
N PHE A 353 8.52 -9.45 0.90
CA PHE A 353 7.28 -8.73 0.71
C PHE A 353 6.79 -8.11 2.02
N VAL A 354 5.99 -7.07 1.90
CA VAL A 354 5.26 -6.46 3.00
C VAL A 354 3.76 -6.68 2.83
N TYR A 355 3.11 -6.89 3.97
CA TYR A 355 1.67 -6.76 4.14
C TYR A 355 1.46 -5.69 5.20
N LEU A 356 0.81 -4.59 4.85
CA LEU A 356 0.50 -3.50 5.75
C LEU A 356 -1.01 -3.27 5.73
N GLU A 357 -1.57 -3.03 6.91
CA GLU A 357 -3.00 -2.84 7.06
C GLU A 357 -3.27 -1.75 8.09
N SER A 358 -4.29 -0.94 7.83
CA SER A 358 -4.70 0.11 8.74
C SER A 358 -6.20 0.11 8.99
N ILE A 359 -6.56 0.50 10.21
CA ILE A 359 -7.91 0.88 10.63
C ILE A 359 -7.95 2.40 10.81
N GLY A 360 -7.80 3.12 9.70
CA GLY A 360 -7.59 4.56 9.67
C GLY A 360 -8.89 5.38 9.69
N PHE A 361 -8.74 6.67 9.39
CA PHE A 361 -9.82 7.62 9.20
C PHE A 361 -9.43 8.64 8.12
N GLY A 362 -10.33 9.55 7.77
CA GLY A 362 -10.04 10.44 6.66
C GLY A 362 -10.93 11.66 6.57
N ILE A 363 -10.45 12.60 5.78
CA ILE A 363 -10.96 13.96 5.61
C ILE A 363 -11.33 14.13 4.14
N ASN A 364 -12.48 14.77 3.90
CA ASN A 364 -12.84 15.18 2.55
C ASN A 364 -12.45 16.65 2.34
N ASN A 365 -11.50 16.89 1.45
CA ASN A 365 -11.07 18.22 1.07
C ASN A 365 -11.63 18.65 -0.30
N SER A 366 -12.67 17.99 -0.81
CA SER A 366 -13.44 18.53 -1.94
C SER A 366 -14.47 19.55 -1.45
N GLY A 367 -14.66 20.62 -2.24
CA GLY A 367 -15.75 21.58 -2.01
C GLY A 367 -17.13 20.98 -2.27
N ASP A 368 -17.19 19.67 -2.56
CA ASP A 368 -18.40 18.89 -2.70
C ASP A 368 -18.98 18.63 -1.30
N PRO A 369 -20.09 19.30 -0.94
CA PRO A 369 -20.71 19.17 0.39
C PRO A 369 -21.30 17.78 0.62
N VAL A 370 -21.17 16.88 -0.35
CA VAL A 370 -21.63 15.48 -0.34
C VAL A 370 -20.77 14.64 0.63
N TYR A 371 -19.48 14.89 0.87
CA TYR A 371 -18.72 14.11 1.87
C TYR A 371 -18.33 14.95 3.10
N LEU A 372 -18.59 14.44 4.30
CA LEU A 372 -18.05 14.98 5.57
C LEU A 372 -16.88 14.14 6.05
N ASP A 373 -16.11 14.75 6.94
CA ASP A 373 -15.01 14.13 7.67
C ASP A 373 -15.52 12.97 8.54
N SER A 374 -15.00 11.76 8.32
CA SER A 374 -15.56 10.53 8.89
C SER A 374 -14.48 9.52 9.32
N ILE A 375 -14.87 8.62 10.23
CA ILE A 375 -13.98 7.63 10.87
C ILE A 375 -13.80 6.31 10.12
N GLY A 376 -14.03 6.27 8.81
CA GLY A 376 -14.18 4.99 8.12
C GLY A 376 -13.40 4.88 6.83
N TYR A 377 -12.10 4.61 6.96
CA TYR A 377 -11.28 4.16 5.85
C TYR A 377 -10.30 3.12 6.35
N ASP A 378 -10.10 2.12 5.53
CA ASP A 378 -9.09 1.12 5.79
C ASP A 378 -8.25 0.94 4.54
N ILE A 379 -6.99 0.61 4.75
CA ILE A 379 -6.03 0.45 3.68
C ILE A 379 -5.34 -0.88 3.89
N VAL A 380 -5.26 -1.67 2.82
CA VAL A 380 -4.40 -2.84 2.74
C VAL A 380 -3.37 -2.57 1.65
N ILE A 381 -2.09 -2.63 1.99
CA ILE A 381 -0.98 -2.55 1.05
C ILE A 381 -0.25 -3.89 1.09
N ILE A 382 -0.13 -4.53 -0.06
CA ILE A 382 0.67 -5.73 -0.26
C ILE A 382 1.63 -5.45 -1.41
N ALA A 383 2.91 -5.46 -1.09
CA ALA A 383 3.96 -5.06 -2.02
C ALA A 383 5.18 -5.98 -1.88
N GLN A 384 5.86 -6.23 -2.99
CA GLN A 384 7.10 -7.01 -3.03
C GLN A 384 8.29 -6.07 -3.05
N GLU A 385 9.42 -6.48 -2.47
CA GLU A 385 10.68 -5.75 -2.57
C GLU A 385 11.07 -5.66 -4.05
N GLU A 386 11.33 -4.46 -4.57
CA GLU A 386 11.70 -4.27 -5.96
C GLU A 386 12.94 -5.12 -6.27
N LYS A 387 12.95 -5.70 -7.45
CA LYS A 387 13.99 -6.62 -7.88
C LYS A 387 15.34 -5.92 -7.80
N SER A 388 16.21 -6.39 -6.91
CA SER A 388 17.63 -6.03 -6.98
C SER A 388 18.27 -6.55 -8.26
N THR A 389 17.64 -7.56 -8.89
CA THR A 389 18.13 -8.30 -10.04
C THR A 389 17.03 -8.60 -11.07
N ASP A 390 17.13 -8.03 -12.27
CA ASP A 390 16.15 -8.13 -13.34
C ASP A 390 16.65 -8.95 -14.56
N LEU A 391 15.81 -9.03 -15.60
CA LEU A 391 16.16 -9.71 -16.86
C LEU A 391 17.30 -9.00 -17.62
N TRP A 392 17.49 -7.71 -17.39
CA TRP A 392 18.61 -6.94 -17.93
C TRP A 392 19.90 -7.26 -17.20
N ASP A 393 19.84 -7.56 -15.91
CA ASP A 393 20.95 -8.08 -15.11
C ASP A 393 21.33 -9.49 -15.56
N TYR A 394 20.35 -10.35 -15.90
CA TYR A 394 20.63 -11.63 -16.57
C TYR A 394 21.30 -11.45 -17.92
N ALA A 395 20.80 -10.53 -18.75
CA ALA A 395 21.38 -10.24 -20.04
C ALA A 395 22.78 -9.61 -19.90
N GLY A 396 22.99 -8.82 -18.84
CA GLY A 396 24.27 -8.27 -18.41
C GLY A 396 25.26 -9.36 -18.00
N LEU A 397 24.83 -10.28 -17.14
CA LEU A 397 25.57 -11.48 -16.71
C LEU A 397 25.94 -12.36 -17.90
N GLN A 398 24.98 -12.69 -18.79
CA GLN A 398 25.24 -13.46 -20.02
C GLN A 398 26.25 -12.75 -20.93
N ARG A 399 26.19 -11.42 -21.02
CA ARG A 399 27.12 -10.62 -21.80
C ARG A 399 28.51 -10.58 -21.16
N CYS A 400 28.59 -10.52 -19.84
CA CYS A 400 29.83 -10.62 -19.07
C CYS A 400 30.49 -11.99 -19.25
N MET A 401 29.75 -13.10 -19.09
CA MET A 401 30.29 -14.45 -19.29
C MET A 401 30.75 -14.73 -20.73
N SER A 402 30.16 -14.04 -21.72
CA SER A 402 30.49 -14.24 -23.14
C SER A 402 31.58 -13.31 -23.67
N THR A 403 32.11 -12.37 -22.87
CA THR A 403 33.17 -11.43 -23.29
C THR A 403 34.47 -11.58 -22.48
N PRO A 404 35.66 -11.46 -23.11
CA PRO A 404 36.92 -11.57 -22.38
C PRO A 404 37.18 -10.33 -21.51
N MET A 405 37.09 -10.50 -20.18
CA MET A 405 37.54 -9.64 -19.04
C MET A 405 38.11 -8.24 -19.36
N ALA A 406 37.31 -7.32 -19.90
CA ALA A 406 37.77 -5.94 -20.11
C ALA A 406 36.72 -4.84 -19.85
N VAL A 407 35.54 -5.17 -19.29
CA VAL A 407 34.53 -4.17 -18.94
C VAL A 407 34.03 -4.49 -17.52
N GLU A 408 33.83 -3.45 -16.71
CA GLU A 408 33.39 -3.50 -15.31
C GLU A 408 32.09 -4.30 -15.17
N CYS A 409 32.22 -5.58 -14.79
CA CYS A 409 31.10 -6.49 -14.51
C CYS A 409 30.73 -6.51 -13.01
N ALA A 410 31.35 -5.69 -12.16
CA ALA A 410 31.20 -5.73 -10.71
C ALA A 410 29.76 -5.69 -10.12
N PRO A 411 28.69 -5.16 -10.76
CA PRO A 411 27.37 -5.16 -10.13
C PRO A 411 26.57 -6.49 -10.21
N PHE A 412 27.15 -7.59 -10.72
CA PHE A 412 26.42 -8.85 -10.99
C PHE A 412 26.94 -10.08 -10.21
N ASP A 413 27.51 -9.87 -9.03
CA ASP A 413 27.91 -10.91 -8.07
C ASP A 413 26.71 -11.18 -7.14
N PHE A 414 26.18 -12.41 -7.17
CA PHE A 414 24.92 -12.81 -6.55
C PHE A 414 25.09 -13.71 -5.33
N ASP A 415 26.29 -14.28 -5.12
CA ASP A 415 26.59 -15.14 -3.98
C ASP A 415 27.51 -14.47 -2.94
N ASP A 416 27.72 -13.15 -3.08
CA ASP A 416 28.47 -12.28 -2.16
C ASP A 416 29.95 -12.65 -2.06
N ASP A 417 30.54 -13.19 -3.13
CA ASP A 417 31.94 -13.57 -3.17
C ASP A 417 32.84 -12.47 -3.78
N ALA A 418 33.93 -12.80 -4.48
CA ALA A 418 34.87 -11.81 -5.01
C ALA A 418 34.87 -11.74 -6.54
N ASP A 419 34.17 -12.64 -7.23
CA ASP A 419 34.20 -12.73 -8.66
C ASP A 419 32.94 -13.33 -9.28
N ILE A 420 32.58 -12.81 -10.45
CA ILE A 420 31.47 -13.36 -11.21
C ILE A 420 31.87 -14.68 -11.85
N ASP A 421 31.18 -15.76 -11.49
CA ASP A 421 31.51 -17.10 -11.92
C ASP A 421 30.30 -17.98 -12.27
N SER A 422 30.51 -19.29 -12.33
CA SER A 422 29.45 -20.25 -12.68
C SER A 422 28.42 -20.45 -11.59
N ASP A 423 28.76 -20.17 -10.33
CA ASP A 423 27.89 -20.37 -9.18
C ASP A 423 26.85 -19.22 -9.12
N ASP A 424 27.20 -18.00 -9.54
CA ASP A 424 26.23 -16.92 -9.84
C ASP A 424 25.22 -17.34 -10.91
N TYR A 425 25.70 -17.95 -12.00
CA TYR A 425 24.86 -18.38 -13.10
C TYR A 425 23.89 -19.49 -12.67
N VAL A 426 24.36 -20.43 -11.84
CA VAL A 426 23.51 -21.50 -11.28
C VAL A 426 22.48 -20.94 -10.31
N SER A 427 22.86 -19.96 -9.48
CA SER A 427 21.93 -19.24 -8.60
C SER A 427 20.84 -18.53 -9.41
N PHE A 428 21.22 -17.88 -10.51
CA PHE A 428 20.29 -17.23 -11.43
C PHE A 428 19.39 -18.24 -12.20
N GLU A 429 19.95 -19.34 -12.69
CA GLU A 429 19.20 -20.38 -13.42
C GLU A 429 18.19 -21.09 -12.49
N ASN A 430 18.56 -21.32 -11.23
CA ASN A 430 17.64 -21.86 -10.22
C ASN A 430 16.51 -20.87 -9.89
N LEU A 431 16.76 -19.56 -9.90
CA LEU A 431 15.73 -18.53 -9.77
C LEU A 431 14.75 -18.53 -10.96
N LEU A 432 15.26 -18.77 -12.18
CA LEU A 432 14.47 -18.83 -13.42
C LEU A 432 13.71 -20.15 -13.65
N THR A 433 14.13 -21.25 -13.04
CA THR A 433 13.61 -22.60 -13.34
C THR A 433 13.09 -23.35 -12.11
N GLY A 434 13.18 -22.73 -10.94
CA GLY A 434 12.73 -23.28 -9.67
C GLY A 434 11.20 -23.41 -9.57
N PRO A 435 10.70 -23.99 -8.47
CA PRO A 435 9.27 -24.30 -8.28
C PRO A 435 8.33 -23.08 -8.26
N ASN A 436 8.87 -21.86 -8.30
CA ASN A 436 8.14 -20.59 -8.34
C ASN A 436 8.34 -19.80 -9.66
N ALA A 437 8.86 -20.45 -10.72
CA ALA A 437 9.02 -19.88 -12.06
C ALA A 437 7.81 -20.11 -12.99
#